data_AF-X0VTN7-F1
#
_entry.id   AF-X0VTN7-F1
#
_cell.length_a   1.000
_cell.length_b   1.000
_cell.length_c   1.000
_cell.angle_alpha   90.00
_cell.angle_beta   90.00
_cell.angle_gamma   90.00
#
_symmetry.space_group_name_H-M   'P 1'
#
loop_
_entity.id
_entity.type
_entity.pdbx_description
1 polymer ?
#
loop_
_entity_poly.entity_id
_entity_poly.type
_entity_poly.pdbx_seq_one_letter_code
_entity_poly.pdbx_strand_id
1 'polypeptide(L)' 'MRRSAVSIPLNIAEGFRRYHNKEYKQFLYIALGSCAELETQIIIANELDYINETNKTGLIEKIKYICRMTVKLINKL' A
#
# COMPACT_ATOMS: atom_id res chain seq x y z
N MET A 1 -4.57 -6.30 8.72
CA MET A 1 -3.53 -5.25 8.84
C MET A 1 -2.12 -5.78 8.62
N ARG A 2 -1.62 -6.74 9.43
CA ARG A 2 -0.23 -7.25 9.24
C ARG A 2 0.01 -7.80 7.83
N ARG A 3 -0.93 -8.60 7.30
CA ARG A 3 -0.83 -9.16 5.93
C ARG A 3 -0.82 -8.09 4.85
N SER A 4 -1.78 -7.16 4.86
CA SER A 4 -1.84 -6.06 3.88
C SER A 4 -0.60 -5.15 3.95
N ALA A 5 -0.15 -4.80 5.16
CA ALA A 5 1.07 -4.01 5.35
C ALA A 5 2.34 -4.69 4.82
N VAL A 6 2.49 -5.99 5.06
CA VAL A 6 3.64 -6.78 4.56
C VAL A 6 3.51 -7.07 3.06
N SER A 7 2.30 -7.22 2.54
CA SER A 7 2.02 -7.47 1.12
C SER A 7 2.50 -6.34 0.20
N ILE A 8 2.44 -5.08 0.65
CA ILE A 8 2.89 -3.92 -0.13
C ILE A 8 4.36 -4.04 -0.56
N PRO A 9 5.35 -4.12 0.36
CA PRO A 9 6.75 -4.25 -0.04
C PRO A 9 7.06 -5.60 -0.71
N LEU A 10 6.36 -6.68 -0.37
CA LEU A 10 6.54 -7.98 -1.01
C LEU A 10 6.19 -7.93 -2.50
N ASN A 11 5.03 -7.36 -2.86
CA ASN A 11 4.63 -7.23 -4.26
C ASN A 11 5.54 -6.28 -5.05
N ILE A 12 6.00 -5.18 -4.44
CA ILE A 12 6.98 -4.29 -5.09
C ILE A 12 8.28 -5.05 -5.39
N ALA A 13 8.82 -5.78 -4.41
CA ALA A 13 10.06 -6.54 -4.57
C ALA A 13 9.92 -7.69 -5.57
N GLU A 14 8.80 -8.41 -5.55
CA GLU A 14 8.52 -9.49 -6.48
C GLU A 14 8.38 -8.98 -7.91
N GLY A 15 7.63 -7.89 -8.10
CA GLY A 15 7.46 -7.23 -9.39
C GLY A 15 8.77 -6.75 -9.99
N PHE A 16 9.66 -6.20 -9.16
CA PHE A 16 10.98 -5.72 -9.58
C PHE A 16 11.88 -6.85 -10.14
N ARG A 17 11.67 -8.10 -9.70
CA ARG A 17 12.39 -9.27 -10.20
C ARG A 17 11.81 -9.86 -11.48
N ARG A 18 10.67 -9.35 -11.97
CA ARG A 18 10.07 -9.79 -13.24
C ARG A 18 10.85 -9.27 -14.44
N TYR A 19 10.71 -9.95 -15.58
CA TYR A 19 11.54 -9.69 -16.75
C TYR A 19 11.06 -8.47 -17.55
N HIS A 20 9.75 -8.21 -17.57
CA HIS A 20 9.16 -7.09 -18.32
C HIS A 20 8.47 -6.05 -17.44
N ASN A 21 8.50 -4.78 -17.86
CA ASN A 21 7.77 -3.68 -17.21
C ASN A 21 6.26 -3.94 -17.10
N LYS A 22 5.67 -4.67 -18.06
CA LYS A 22 4.25 -5.03 -18.02
C LYS A 22 3.92 -5.86 -16.78
N GLU A 23 4.74 -6.86 -16.46
CA GLU A 23 4.59 -7.67 -15.25
C GLU A 23 4.88 -6.84 -14.01
N TYR A 24 5.93 -6.01 -14.03
CA TYR A 24 6.23 -5.16 -12.88
C TYR A 24 5.04 -4.24 -12.55
N LYS A 25 4.44 -3.59 -13.55
CA LYS A 25 3.23 -2.77 -13.35
C LYS A 25 2.09 -3.57 -12.71
N GLN A 26 1.85 -4.81 -13.14
CA GLN A 26 0.83 -5.67 -12.53
C GLN A 26 1.08 -5.86 -11.03
N PHE A 27 2.30 -6.18 -10.63
CA PHE A 27 2.67 -6.31 -9.22
C PHE A 27 2.55 -4.99 -8.44
N LEU A 28 2.91 -3.85 -9.05
CA LEU A 28 2.71 -2.54 -8.43
C LEU A 28 1.22 -2.21 -8.23
N TYR A 29 0.33 -2.62 -9.13
CA TYR A 29 -1.11 -2.50 -8.92
C TYR A 29 -1.63 -3.40 -7.79
N ILE A 30 -1.08 -4.61 -7.62
CA ILE A 30 -1.39 -5.47 -6.46
C ILE A 30 -0.93 -4.79 -5.16
N ALA A 31 0.23 -4.16 -5.15
CA ALA A 31 0.71 -3.38 -4.01
C ALA A 31 -0.24 -2.20 -3.69
N LEU A 32 -0.76 -1.49 -4.70
CA LEU A 32 -1.77 -0.45 -4.51
C LEU A 32 -3.08 -1.00 -3.93
N GLY A 33 -3.52 -2.19 -4.37
CA GLY A 33 -4.66 -2.88 -3.75
C GLY A 33 -4.43 -3.17 -2.27
N SER A 34 -3.24 -3.66 -1.91
CA SER A 34 -2.86 -3.89 -0.51
C SER A 34 -2.82 -2.60 0.32
N CYS A 35 -2.44 -1.47 -0.27
CA CYS A 35 -2.54 -0.16 0.38
C CYS A 35 -3.99 0.22 0.69
N ALA A 36 -4.90 0.05 -0.29
CA ALA A 36 -6.32 0.37 -0.12
C ALA A 36 -6.95 -0.49 1.00
N GLU A 37 -6.66 -1.79 1.03
CA GLU A 37 -7.11 -2.68 2.09
C GLU A 37 -6.61 -2.23 3.48
N LEU A 38 -5.34 -1.82 3.58
CA LEU A 38 -4.77 -1.37 4.84
C LEU A 38 -5.38 -0.03 5.30
N GLU A 39 -5.62 0.91 4.38
CA GLU A 39 -6.28 2.18 4.67
C GLU A 39 -7.70 1.93 5.21
N THR A 40 -8.49 1.08 4.56
CA THR A 40 -9.82 0.69 5.06
C THR A 40 -9.75 0.06 6.45
N GLN A 41 -8.81 -0.85 6.68
CA GLN A 41 -8.65 -1.49 8.00
C GLN A 41 -8.25 -0.50 9.10
N ILE A 42 -7.47 0.55 8.79
CA ILE A 42 -7.13 1.61 9.74
C ILE A 42 -8.35 2.45 10.09
N ILE A 43 -9.18 2.78 9.10
CA ILE A 43 -10.44 3.52 9.31
C ILE A 43 -11.35 2.72 10.24
N ILE A 44 -11.59 1.44 9.93
CA ILE A 44 -12.40 0.54 10.77
C ILE A 44 -11.82 0.41 12.18
N ALA A 45 -10.49 0.28 12.32
CA ALA A 45 -9.85 0.18 13.63
C ALA A 45 -10.06 1.43 14.49
N ASN A 46 -10.15 2.62 13.88
CA ASN A 46 -10.46 3.85 14.58
C ASN A 46 -11.94 3.95 14.94
N GLU A 47 -12.85 3.54 14.04
CA GLU A 47 -14.30 3.50 14.33
C GLU A 47 -14.65 2.53 15.47
N LEU A 48 -13.85 1.49 15.67
CA LEU A 48 -13.97 0.54 16.76
C LEU A 48 -13.16 0.92 18.02
N ASP A 49 -12.66 2.16 18.09
CA ASP A 49 -11.87 2.70 19.20
C ASP A 49 -10.58 1.90 19.52
N TYR A 50 -10.06 1.10 18.60
CA TYR A 50 -8.78 0.41 18.77
C TYR A 50 -7.57 1.34 18.61
N ILE A 51 -7.77 2.47 17.92
CA ILE A 51 -6.77 3.53 17.76
C ILE A 51 -7.43 4.91 17.83
N ASN A 52 -6.69 5.90 18.34
CA ASN A 52 -7.13 7.30 18.36
C ASN A 52 -6.96 7.98 17.00
N GLU A 53 -7.59 9.15 16.85
CA GLU A 53 -7.58 9.92 15.59
C GLU A 53 -6.16 10.35 15.18
N THR A 54 -5.29 10.66 16.14
CA THR A 54 -3.88 11.01 15.88
C THR A 54 -3.12 9.85 15.23
N ASN A 55 -3.29 8.63 15.75
CA ASN A 55 -2.68 7.42 15.20
C ASN A 55 -3.23 7.09 13.82
N LYS A 56 -4.55 7.17 13.63
CA LYS A 56 -5.19 6.99 12.32
C LYS A 56 -4.61 7.96 11.29
N THR A 57 -4.59 9.26 11.62
CA THR A 57 -4.10 10.30 10.71
C THR A 57 -2.66 10.04 10.30
N GLY A 58 -1.77 9.78 11.28
CA GLY A 58 -0.37 9.49 11.00
C GLY A 58 -0.14 8.21 10.18
N LEU A 59 -0.98 7.18 10.36
CA LEU A 59 -0.89 5.96 9.55
C LEU A 59 -1.41 6.17 8.12
N ILE A 60 -2.53 6.88 7.95
CA ILE A 60 -3.10 7.20 6.63
C ILE A 60 -2.12 8.06 5.82
N GLU A 61 -1.47 9.05 6.42
CA GLU A 61 -0.47 9.88 5.73
C GLU A 61 0.71 9.06 5.19
N LYS A 62 1.20 8.10 6.00
CA LYS A 62 2.27 7.18 5.57
C LYS A 62 1.83 6.31 4.39
N ILE A 63 0.61 5.76 4.43
CA ILE A 63 0.07 4.95 3.33
C ILE A 63 -0.08 5.81 2.07
N LYS A 64 -0.65 7.01 2.17
CA LYS A 64 -0.80 7.94 1.04
C LYS A 64 0.54 8.34 0.45
N TYR A 65 1.59 8.49 1.27
CA TYR A 65 2.94 8.72 0.78
C TYR A 65 3.44 7.55 -0.08
N ILE A 66 3.33 6.32 0.43
CA ILE A 66 3.73 5.11 -0.30
C ILE A 66 2.92 4.95 -1.61
N CYS A 67 1.60 5.12 -1.57
CA CYS A 67 0.73 5.07 -2.76
C CYS A 67 1.19 6.05 -3.84
N ARG A 68 1.49 7.31 -3.46
CA ARG A 68 1.97 8.32 -4.40
C ARG A 68 3.31 7.95 -5.03
N MET A 69 4.23 7.37 -4.27
CA MET A 69 5.49 6.87 -4.80
C MET A 69 5.27 5.72 -5.79
N THR A 70 4.43 4.76 -5.44
CA THR A 70 4.11 3.61 -6.28
C THR A 70 3.44 4.04 -7.59
N VAL A 71 2.48 4.96 -7.55
CA VAL A 71 1.84 5.50 -8.76
C VAL A 71 2.86 6.23 -9.65
N LYS A 72 3.73 7.05 -9.08
CA LYS A 72 4.80 7.71 -9.85
C LYS A 72 5.74 6.71 -10.52
N LEU A 73 6.05 5.60 -9.84
CA LEU A 73 6.86 4.53 -10.41
C LEU A 73 6.13 3.82 -11.56
N ILE A 74 4.85 3.48 -11.40
CA ILE A 74 4.04 2.87 -12.46
C ILE A 74 4.03 3.76 -13.72
N ASN A 75 3.89 5.08 -13.56
CA ASN A 75 3.85 6.01 -14.67
C ASN A 75 5.21 6.19 -15.38
N LYS A 76 6.32 5.83 -14.72
CA LYS A 76 7.68 5.91 -15.28
C LYS A 76 8.10 4.63 -16.03
N LEU A 77 7.54 3.48 -15.66
CA LEU A 77 7.77 2.18 -16.29
C LEU A 77 7.05 2.04 -17.63
#